data_AF-F7X6L9-F1
#
_entry.id   AF-F7X6L9-F1
#
_cell.length_a   1.000
_cell.length_b   1.000
_cell.length_c   1.000
_cell.angle_alpha   90.00
_cell.angle_beta   90.00
_cell.angle_gamma   90.00
#
_symmetry.space_group_name_H-M   'P 1'
#
loop_
_entity.id
_entity.type
_entity.pdbx_description
1 polymer ?
#
loop_
_entity_poly.entity_id
_entity_poly.type
_entity_poly.pdbx_seq_one_letter_code
_entity_poly.pdbx_strand_id
1 'polypeptide(L)' 'MQPNGGIHTRNTINRMAEAMRSVGDGCTKDDLLLKGFTERQIDTFGPKATELATVMAQAA' A
#
# COMPACT_ATOMS: atom_id res chain seq x y z
N MET A 1 26.76 5.34 2.29
CA MET A 1 25.42 5.22 2.91
C MET A 1 24.78 3.93 2.42
N GLN A 2 24.55 2.95 3.30
CA GLN A 2 23.90 1.69 2.91
C GLN A 2 22.41 1.92 2.69
N PRO A 3 21.78 1.35 1.64
CA PRO A 3 20.42 1.71 1.29
C PRO A 3 19.45 0.94 2.20
N ASN A 4 19.00 1.59 3.27
CA ASN A 4 17.79 1.19 4.02
C ASN A 4 16.51 1.21 3.15
N GLY A 5 16.62 1.48 1.85
CA GLY A 5 15.53 1.57 0.89
C GLY A 5 14.68 0.30 0.79
N GLY A 6 15.25 -0.89 0.99
CA GLY A 6 14.49 -2.15 0.96
C GLY A 6 13.48 -2.28 2.09
N ILE A 7 13.85 -1.86 3.31
CA ILE A 7 12.97 -1.88 4.49
C ILE A 7 11.88 -0.81 4.35
N HIS A 8 12.25 0.41 3.92
CA HIS A 8 11.28 1.46 3.65
C HIS A 8 10.28 1.09 2.56
N THR A 9 10.74 0.38 1.52
CA THR A 9 9.88 -0.12 0.44
C THR A 9 8.86 -1.13 0.94
N ARG A 10 9.29 -2.20 1.66
CA ARG A 10 8.35 -3.18 2.21
C ARG A 10 7.39 -2.56 3.22
N ASN A 11 7.86 -1.67 4.09
CA ASN A 11 7.02 -1.03 5.09
C ASN A 11 5.93 -0.16 4.42
N THR A 12 6.28 0.54 3.34
CA THR A 12 5.32 1.35 2.57
C THR A 12 4.27 0.46 1.90
N ILE A 13 4.68 -0.65 1.28
CA ILE A 13 3.76 -1.63 0.66
C ILE A 13 2.80 -2.21 1.70
N ASN A 14 3.32 -2.65 2.87
CA ASN A 14 2.48 -3.23 3.92
C ASN A 14 1.44 -2.23 4.44
N ARG A 15 1.85 -0.99 4.74
CA ARG A 15 0.92 0.07 5.20
C ARG A 15 -0.12 0.41 4.15
N MET A 16 0.27 0.42 2.87
CA MET A 16 -0.64 0.70 1.77
C MET A 16 -1.64 -0.45 1.59
N ALA A 17 -1.20 -1.70 1.70
CA ALA A 17 -2.07 -2.87 1.66
C ALA A 17 -3.07 -2.90 2.83
N GLU A 18 -2.63 -2.54 4.04
CA GLU A 18 -3.51 -2.37 5.19
C GLU A 18 -4.53 -1.26 4.97
N ALA A 19 -4.12 -0.12 4.40
CA ALA A 19 -5.02 0.96 4.06
C ALA A 19 -6.05 0.52 3.02
N MET A 20 -5.63 -0.15 1.95
CA MET A 20 -6.51 -0.70 0.92
C MET A 20 -7.51 -1.70 1.51
N ARG A 21 -7.05 -2.65 2.35
CA ARG A 21 -7.92 -3.62 3.02
C ARG A 21 -8.91 -2.94 3.97
N SER A 22 -8.47 -1.89 4.68
CA SER A 22 -9.32 -1.13 5.60
C SER A 22 -10.38 -0.31 4.89
N VAL A 23 -10.11 0.18 3.68
CA VAL A 23 -11.11 0.85 2.83
C VAL A 23 -12.06 -0.18 2.22
N GLY A 24 -11.52 -1.32 1.78
CA GLY A 24 -12.27 -2.41 1.18
C GLY A 24 -12.41 -2.26 -0.34
N ASP A 25 -13.43 -2.91 -0.89
CA ASP A 25 -13.71 -2.88 -2.33
C ASP A 25 -14.01 -1.44 -2.79
N GLY A 26 -13.28 -0.99 -3.82
CA GLY A 26 -13.39 0.36 -4.35
C GLY A 26 -12.35 1.35 -3.83
N CYS A 27 -11.33 0.91 -3.07
CA CYS A 27 -10.21 1.78 -2.70
C CYS A 27 -9.60 2.47 -3.93
N THR A 28 -9.63 3.81 -3.92
CA THR A 28 -9.11 4.66 -5.00
C THR A 28 -7.75 5.25 -4.64
N LYS A 29 -7.11 5.92 -5.61
CA LYS A 29 -5.90 6.71 -5.31
C LYS A 29 -6.19 7.83 -4.31
N ASP A 30 -7.34 8.47 -4.40
CA ASP A 30 -7.72 9.58 -3.52
C ASP A 30 -7.82 9.12 -2.05
N ASP A 31 -8.33 7.91 -1.82
CA ASP A 31 -8.36 7.32 -0.48
C ASP A 31 -6.94 7.13 0.08
N LEU A 32 -6.00 6.71 -0.75
CA LEU A 32 -4.59 6.55 -0.37
C LEU A 32 -3.91 7.90 -0.15
N LEU A 33 -4.25 8.93 -0.93
CA LEU A 33 -3.78 10.29 -0.70
C LEU A 33 -4.26 10.81 0.67
N LEU A 34 -5.53 10.58 1.03
CA LEU A 34 -6.10 10.93 2.34
C LEU A 34 -5.42 10.17 3.50
N LYS A 35 -4.89 8.97 3.24
CA LYS A 35 -4.10 8.19 4.21
C LYS A 35 -2.64 8.68 4.33
N GLY A 36 -2.24 9.68 3.56
CA GLY A 36 -0.91 10.29 3.60
C GLY A 36 0.12 9.64 2.68
N PHE A 37 -0.31 8.80 1.73
CA PHE A 37 0.58 8.35 0.65
C PHE A 37 0.74 9.44 -0.40
N THR A 38 1.92 9.51 -1.01
CA THR A 38 2.15 10.38 -2.17
C THR A 38 1.75 9.69 -3.46
N GLU A 39 1.39 10.45 -4.50
CA GLU A 39 1.11 9.90 -5.83
C GLU A 39 2.23 8.98 -6.32
N ARG A 40 3.49 9.38 -6.13
CA ARG A 40 4.65 8.57 -6.49
C ARG A 40 4.68 7.21 -5.77
N GLN A 41 4.35 7.18 -4.48
CA GLN A 41 4.28 5.93 -3.73
C GLN A 41 3.12 5.06 -4.22
N ILE A 42 1.97 5.67 -4.50
CA ILE A 42 0.79 4.97 -5.01
C ILE A 42 1.09 4.35 -6.38
N ASP A 43 1.73 5.08 -7.28
CA ASP A 43 2.09 4.57 -8.61
C ASP A 43 3.16 3.48 -8.54
N THR A 44 4.14 3.64 -7.64
CA THR A 44 5.27 2.70 -7.53
C THR A 44 4.87 1.42 -6.80
N PHE A 45 4.06 1.54 -5.74
CA PHE A 45 3.77 0.44 -4.81
C PHE A 45 2.32 -0.07 -4.87
N GLY A 46 1.42 0.69 -5.49
CA GLY A 46 -0.01 0.39 -5.57
C GLY A 46 -0.32 -1.03 -6.06
N PRO A 47 0.21 -1.47 -7.23
CA PRO A 47 -0.08 -2.82 -7.73
C PRO A 47 0.31 -3.92 -6.72
N LYS A 48 1.47 -3.79 -6.08
CA LYS A 48 1.96 -4.77 -5.11
C LYS A 48 1.22 -4.71 -3.78
N ALA A 49 0.80 -3.51 -3.37
CA ALA A 49 -0.04 -3.31 -2.20
C ALA A 49 -1.45 -3.89 -2.41
N THR A 50 -2.01 -3.79 -3.62
CA THR A 50 -3.31 -4.38 -3.97
C THR A 50 -3.29 -5.90 -3.91
N GLU A 51 -2.25 -6.53 -4.48
CA GLU A 51 -2.06 -7.98 -4.37
C GLU A 51 -2.00 -8.42 -2.90
N LEU A 52 -1.18 -7.72 -2.09
CA LEU A 52 -1.05 -8.03 -0.67
C LEU A 52 -2.36 -7.80 0.09
N ALA A 53 -3.08 -6.71 -0.19
CA ALA A 53 -4.37 -6.41 0.44
C ALA A 53 -5.41 -7.51 0.16
N THR A 54 -5.44 -8.01 -1.08
CA THR A 54 -6.31 -9.13 -1.49
C THR A 54 -5.99 -10.40 -0.69
N VAL A 55 -4.72 -10.77 -0.59
CA VAL A 55 -4.29 -11.94 0.20
C VAL A 55 -4.66 -11.76 1.68
N MET A 56 -4.45 -10.56 2.24
CA MET A 56 -4.78 -10.25 3.63
C MET A 56 -6.30 -10.23 3.90
N ALA A 57 -7.12 -9.96 2.88
CA ALA A 57 -8.58 -9.99 2.99
C ALA A 57 -9.13 -11.42 2.90
N GLN A 58 -8.51 -12.29 2.09
CA GLN A 58 -8.86 -13.71 1.98
C GLN A 58 -8.43 -14.55 3.19
N ALA A 59 -7.38 -14.09 3.89
CA ALA A 59 -6.86 -14.76 5.09
C ALA A 59 -7.57 -14.36 6.39
N ALA A 60 -8.53 -13.43 6.33
CA ALA A 60 -9.32 -12.94 7.46
C ALA A 60 -10.69 -13.62 7.53
#